data_AF-A0A1I6UIS4-F1
#
_entry.id   AF-A0A1I6UIS4-F1
#
_cell.length_a   1.000
_cell.length_b   1.000
_cell.length_c   1.000
_cell.angle_alpha   90.00
_cell.angle_beta   90.00
_cell.angle_gamma   90.00
#
_symmetry.space_group_name_H-M   'P 1'
#
loop_
_entity.id
_entity.type
_entity.pdbx_description
1 polymer ?
#
loop_
_entity_poly.entity_id
_entity_poly.type
_entity_poly.pdbx_seq_one_letter_code
_entity_poly.pdbx_strand_id
1 'polypeptide(L)'
;MKRKAILLTALSLSLTLAVPVAAPLAAYAESSIPQAAGTTIDAITTVFAGSSVSISGTTNAAEVIIKVISPDSTILFFDIVKSADGRYSASFQLSGNAAAGSSYQIIAGQGTDVSTKTFTVASNGNGIPAAPPTNTDEPPAPGGMTTVHFELSDVSAAANGVATLDASEVASAKSDIRIPATVMQTIEDNSFRILLPNGTVTLPKEVLNALSVLAGSDKDASLSLQFSRLTSSEAASAVAKLGDAGTGLTPQGQVIELTLGIAFKDGSLKKLSSFTKPVTLQLQLAASADARLTGIYYLSDLGGVEYIGGTLKGNTLTAQIGHFSQYGVFSYMKKFADVPTTHWAADVIEELTAKHIVQGISTDSFGPKAKVTRAEFVTMLVRALGLKATGTAPFTDVKAGSWYADAAAAAYENDIASGTSAGKFEPNKPITREEMALMITRVYEKQHGQASGSATDIDAFQDKNTISSWAKDAVQAAVHAGLMVGSDHLFSPRSNTTRAESAQVLYNLLFRD
;
A
#
# COMPACT_ATOMS: atom_id res chain seq x y z
N MET A 1 -27.92 -50.87 -61.27
CA MET A 1 -28.74 -50.04 -62.19
C MET A 1 -29.56 -49.08 -61.32
N LYS A 2 -29.64 -47.75 -61.46
CA LYS A 2 -29.15 -46.72 -62.39
C LYS A 2 -29.15 -45.37 -61.61
N ARG A 3 -28.30 -44.44 -62.04
CA ARG A 3 -28.11 -43.04 -61.60
C ARG A 3 -29.26 -42.09 -62.04
N LYS A 4 -29.26 -40.86 -61.46
CA LYS A 4 -29.51 -39.48 -62.02
C LYS A 4 -30.48 -38.69 -61.10
N ALA A 5 -30.21 -37.50 -60.54
CA ALA A 5 -29.70 -36.19 -61.02
C ALA A 5 -30.54 -35.55 -62.12
N ILE A 6 -31.10 -34.32 -61.89
CA ILE A 6 -31.06 -33.11 -62.78
C ILE A 6 -32.16 -32.05 -62.49
N LEU A 7 -31.69 -30.78 -62.47
CA LEU A 7 -32.27 -29.43 -62.77
C LEU A 7 -33.64 -29.01 -62.19
N LEU A 8 -33.85 -27.82 -61.59
CA LEU A 8 -33.53 -26.40 -61.93
C LEU A 8 -34.39 -25.80 -63.07
N THR A 9 -35.44 -25.06 -62.73
CA THR A 9 -36.03 -23.99 -63.57
C THR A 9 -36.79 -22.96 -62.73
N ALA A 10 -36.67 -21.71 -63.15
CA ALA A 10 -37.10 -20.48 -62.49
C ALA A 10 -38.63 -20.22 -62.52
N LEU A 11 -39.12 -19.42 -61.57
CA LEU A 11 -40.36 -18.68 -61.71
C LEU A 11 -40.20 -17.26 -61.13
N SER A 12 -40.38 -16.29 -62.02
CA SER A 12 -40.44 -14.85 -61.77
C SER A 12 -41.75 -14.46 -61.09
N LEU A 13 -41.69 -13.62 -60.05
CA LEU A 13 -42.85 -12.88 -59.56
C LEU A 13 -42.46 -11.43 -59.27
N SER A 14 -43.07 -10.53 -60.03
CA SER A 14 -42.97 -9.08 -59.94
C SER A 14 -43.62 -8.59 -58.65
N LEU A 15 -42.89 -7.82 -57.83
CA LEU A 15 -43.45 -7.13 -56.68
C LEU A 15 -43.29 -5.61 -56.83
N THR A 16 -44.43 -4.96 -56.68
CA THR A 16 -44.74 -3.55 -56.88
C THR A 16 -44.05 -2.65 -55.85
N LEU A 17 -43.65 -1.47 -56.32
CA LEU A 17 -43.07 -0.36 -55.58
C LEU A 17 -43.87 0.01 -54.32
N ALA A 18 -43.17 0.04 -53.18
CA ALA A 18 -43.43 1.00 -52.11
C ALA A 18 -42.13 1.77 -51.88
N VAL A 19 -42.13 3.05 -52.26
CA VAL A 19 -41.02 3.98 -52.03
C VAL A 19 -41.07 4.39 -50.55
N PRO A 20 -40.11 4.01 -49.70
CA PRO A 20 -39.93 4.74 -48.47
C PRO A 20 -39.31 6.09 -48.85
N VAL A 21 -39.97 7.18 -48.45
CA VAL A 21 -39.37 8.52 -48.44
C VAL A 21 -38.14 8.42 -47.55
N ALA A 22 -36.97 8.27 -48.18
CA ALA A 22 -35.70 8.50 -47.53
C ALA A 22 -35.71 9.98 -47.12
N ALA A 23 -36.01 10.24 -45.85
CA ALA A 23 -35.53 11.47 -45.24
C ALA A 23 -34.04 11.54 -45.59
N PRO A 24 -33.52 12.68 -46.08
CA PRO A 24 -32.09 12.80 -46.24
C PRO A 24 -31.51 12.52 -44.87
N LEU A 25 -30.80 11.40 -44.75
CA LEU A 25 -29.73 11.30 -43.78
C LEU A 25 -28.89 12.52 -44.11
N ALA A 26 -29.09 13.60 -43.35
CA ALA A 26 -28.06 14.59 -43.19
C ALA A 26 -26.86 13.73 -42.86
N ALA A 27 -25.95 13.61 -43.83
CA ALA A 27 -24.59 13.25 -43.52
C ALA A 27 -24.26 14.24 -42.42
N TYR A 28 -24.27 13.77 -41.17
CA TYR A 28 -23.32 14.27 -40.23
C TYR A 28 -22.03 14.06 -40.99
N ALA A 29 -21.56 15.13 -41.64
CA ALA A 29 -20.15 15.31 -41.80
C ALA A 29 -19.66 15.05 -40.39
N GLU A 30 -19.13 13.85 -40.15
CA GLU A 30 -18.16 13.67 -39.10
C GLU A 30 -17.25 14.86 -39.33
N SER A 31 -17.31 15.82 -38.41
CA SER A 31 -16.33 16.88 -38.39
C SER A 31 -15.05 16.10 -38.35
N SER A 32 -14.36 16.03 -39.48
CA SER A 32 -13.08 15.41 -39.59
C SER A 32 -12.22 16.35 -38.78
N ILE A 33 -12.18 16.08 -37.48
CA ILE A 33 -11.27 16.74 -36.56
C ILE A 33 -9.92 16.46 -37.21
N PRO A 34 -9.18 17.50 -37.64
CA PRO A 34 -7.92 17.29 -38.31
C PRO A 34 -7.10 16.35 -37.43
N GLN A 35 -6.68 15.22 -38.01
CA GLN A 35 -5.86 14.24 -37.31
C GLN A 35 -4.69 15.00 -36.71
N ALA A 36 -4.60 14.99 -35.37
CA ALA A 36 -3.71 15.88 -34.66
C ALA A 36 -2.27 15.62 -35.11
N ALA A 37 -1.46 16.65 -35.34
CA ALA A 37 -0.05 16.46 -35.71
C ALA A 37 0.83 16.01 -34.53
N GLY A 38 0.23 15.76 -33.36
CA GLY A 38 0.86 15.44 -32.08
C GLY A 38 -0.11 15.77 -30.92
N THR A 39 0.35 15.58 -29.69
CA THR A 39 -0.43 15.86 -28.48
C THR A 39 -0.51 17.36 -28.22
N THR A 40 -1.70 17.89 -27.93
CA THR A 40 -1.95 19.32 -27.64
C THR A 40 -2.78 19.51 -26.38
N ILE A 41 -2.65 20.64 -25.69
CA ILE A 41 -3.47 21.01 -24.52
C ILE A 41 -4.33 22.24 -24.87
N ASP A 42 -5.66 22.12 -24.73
CA ASP A 42 -6.64 23.18 -24.97
C ASP A 42 -6.44 24.38 -24.03
N ALA A 43 -7.05 25.52 -24.34
CA ALA A 43 -7.01 26.69 -23.45
C ALA A 43 -7.77 26.40 -22.14
N ILE A 44 -7.16 26.77 -21.01
CA ILE A 44 -7.76 26.62 -19.69
C ILE A 44 -8.35 27.97 -19.31
N THR A 45 -9.65 27.97 -18.98
CA THR A 45 -10.36 29.15 -18.49
C THR A 45 -9.88 29.53 -17.09
N THR A 46 -10.25 30.71 -16.60
CA THR A 46 -9.84 31.23 -15.29
C THR A 46 -10.10 30.21 -14.15
N VAL A 47 -9.06 29.89 -13.39
CA VAL A 47 -9.08 28.91 -12.29
C VAL A 47 -9.08 29.62 -10.94
N PHE A 48 -9.91 29.16 -10.00
CA PHE A 48 -9.97 29.67 -8.63
C PHE A 48 -9.53 28.60 -7.62
N ALA A 49 -9.04 29.01 -6.46
CA ALA A 49 -8.78 28.07 -5.36
C ALA A 49 -10.07 27.33 -4.96
N GLY A 50 -9.98 26.01 -4.78
CA GLY A 50 -11.13 25.16 -4.46
C GLY A 50 -12.01 24.77 -5.65
N SER A 51 -11.69 25.22 -6.87
CA SER A 51 -12.46 24.88 -8.08
C SER A 51 -11.98 23.60 -8.76
N SER A 52 -12.90 22.95 -9.49
CA SER A 52 -12.57 21.83 -10.38
C SER A 52 -11.90 22.36 -11.65
N VAL A 53 -10.71 21.85 -11.97
CA VAL A 53 -9.94 22.22 -13.15
C VAL A 53 -10.07 21.11 -14.19
N SER A 54 -10.56 21.45 -15.37
CA SER A 54 -10.67 20.52 -16.50
C SER A 54 -9.48 20.67 -17.45
N ILE A 55 -8.85 19.57 -17.81
CA ILE A 55 -7.73 19.48 -18.74
C ILE A 55 -8.22 18.67 -19.94
N SER A 56 -8.20 19.26 -21.13
CA SER A 56 -8.54 18.56 -22.38
C SER A 56 -7.56 18.88 -23.50
N GLY A 57 -7.55 18.04 -24.54
CA GLY A 57 -6.66 18.21 -25.67
C GLY A 57 -6.92 17.21 -26.79
N THR A 58 -6.07 17.26 -27.82
CA THR A 58 -6.02 16.25 -28.90
C THR A 58 -4.74 15.43 -28.81
N THR A 59 -4.77 14.19 -29.28
CA THR A 59 -3.61 13.28 -29.31
C THR A 59 -3.77 12.22 -30.40
N ASN A 60 -2.67 11.57 -30.79
CA ASN A 60 -2.70 10.34 -31.60
C ASN A 60 -2.42 9.07 -30.77
N ALA A 61 -2.06 9.22 -29.50
CA ALA A 61 -1.79 8.08 -28.62
C ALA A 61 -3.10 7.50 -28.09
N ALA A 62 -3.18 6.16 -27.97
CA ALA A 62 -4.36 5.50 -27.40
C ALA A 62 -4.60 5.87 -25.93
N GLU A 63 -3.54 6.25 -25.22
CA GLU A 63 -3.54 6.71 -23.83
C GLU A 63 -2.62 7.91 -23.67
N VAL A 64 -3.01 8.88 -22.84
CA VAL A 64 -2.27 10.10 -22.53
C VAL A 64 -1.98 10.15 -21.05
N ILE A 65 -0.70 10.33 -20.70
CA ILE A 65 -0.30 10.60 -19.33
C ILE A 65 -0.49 12.10 -19.09
N ILE A 66 -1.27 12.46 -18.09
CA ILE A 66 -1.50 13.84 -17.68
C ILE A 66 -0.82 14.04 -16.32
N LYS A 67 -0.01 15.08 -16.23
CA LYS A 67 0.71 15.48 -15.03
C LYS A 67 0.49 16.97 -14.78
N VAL A 68 0.03 17.33 -13.60
CA VAL A 68 -0.06 18.73 -13.14
C VAL A 68 0.99 18.95 -12.07
N ILE A 69 1.77 20.00 -12.22
CA ILE A 69 2.88 20.38 -11.37
C ILE A 69 2.56 21.75 -10.78
N SER A 70 2.62 21.85 -9.46
CA SER A 70 2.45 23.11 -8.73
C SER A 70 3.72 23.99 -8.81
N PRO A 71 3.64 25.29 -8.43
CA PRO A 71 4.80 26.19 -8.49
C PRO A 71 6.03 25.72 -7.69
N ASP A 72 5.82 24.90 -6.66
CA ASP A 72 6.86 24.27 -5.83
C ASP A 72 7.45 22.99 -6.47
N SER A 73 7.12 22.70 -7.73
CA SER A 73 7.51 21.50 -8.48
C SER A 73 6.93 20.17 -7.98
N THR A 74 5.90 20.20 -7.12
CA THR A 74 5.17 19.00 -6.68
C THR A 74 4.20 18.51 -7.75
N ILE A 75 4.05 17.20 -7.91
CA ILE A 75 3.02 16.61 -8.79
C ILE A 75 1.68 16.66 -8.06
N LEU A 76 0.82 17.60 -8.45
CA LEU A 76 -0.51 17.79 -7.87
C LEU A 76 -1.52 16.76 -8.39
N PHE A 77 -1.39 16.38 -9.66
CA PHE A 77 -2.30 15.45 -10.32
C PHE A 77 -1.51 14.60 -11.30
N PHE A 78 -1.79 13.30 -11.32
CA PHE A 78 -1.24 12.35 -12.27
C PHE A 78 -2.34 11.36 -12.65
N ASP A 79 -2.58 11.20 -13.94
CA ASP A 79 -3.57 10.27 -14.45
C ASP A 79 -3.17 9.73 -15.82
N ILE A 80 -3.71 8.56 -16.18
CA ILE A 80 -3.53 7.92 -17.49
C ILE A 80 -4.91 7.80 -18.12
N VAL A 81 -5.18 8.64 -19.12
CA VAL A 81 -6.52 8.76 -19.74
C VAL A 81 -6.51 8.13 -21.12
N LYS A 82 -7.50 7.29 -21.42
CA LYS A 82 -7.71 6.75 -22.77
C LYS A 82 -8.23 7.86 -23.71
N SER A 83 -7.64 7.97 -24.89
CA SER A 83 -8.15 8.88 -25.92
C SER A 83 -9.38 8.28 -26.60
N ALA A 84 -10.41 9.09 -26.83
CA ALA A 84 -11.56 8.74 -27.67
C ALA A 84 -11.66 9.74 -28.82
N ASP A 85 -11.76 9.26 -30.06
CA ASP A 85 -11.82 10.06 -31.28
C ASP A 85 -10.70 11.12 -31.40
N GLY A 86 -9.48 10.76 -30.97
CA GLY A 86 -8.30 11.64 -30.99
C GLY A 86 -8.31 12.74 -29.94
N ARG A 87 -9.18 12.67 -28.92
CA ARG A 87 -9.27 13.62 -27.80
C ARG A 87 -9.15 12.93 -26.45
N TYR A 88 -8.70 13.69 -25.45
CA TYR A 88 -8.63 13.25 -24.05
C TYR A 88 -9.15 14.35 -23.13
N SER A 89 -9.61 13.96 -21.93
CA SER A 89 -10.04 14.89 -20.88
C SER A 89 -9.87 14.30 -19.49
N ALA A 90 -9.42 15.09 -18.53
CA ALA A 90 -9.38 14.78 -17.10
C ALA A 90 -9.81 16.00 -16.30
N SER A 91 -10.28 15.79 -15.06
CA SER A 91 -10.50 16.88 -14.12
C SER A 91 -9.95 16.54 -12.74
N PHE A 92 -9.51 17.58 -12.04
CA PHE A 92 -9.01 17.45 -10.66
C PHE A 92 -9.48 18.64 -9.82
N GLN A 93 -9.53 18.45 -8.50
CA GLN A 93 -9.89 19.52 -7.57
C GLN A 93 -8.64 20.30 -7.15
N LEU A 94 -8.61 21.60 -7.44
CA LEU A 94 -7.54 22.46 -6.96
C LEU A 94 -7.79 22.82 -5.49
N SER A 95 -6.75 22.77 -4.65
CA SER A 95 -6.86 23.06 -3.22
C SER A 95 -7.52 24.42 -2.96
N GLY A 96 -8.39 24.48 -1.94
CA GLY A 96 -8.98 25.73 -1.43
C GLY A 96 -7.95 26.72 -0.89
N ASN A 97 -6.73 26.26 -0.60
CA ASN A 97 -5.62 27.07 -0.11
C ASN A 97 -4.63 27.45 -1.23
N ALA A 98 -4.94 27.20 -2.50
CA ALA A 98 -4.07 27.56 -3.61
C ALA A 98 -3.91 29.10 -3.68
N ALA A 99 -2.67 29.59 -3.52
CA ALA A 99 -2.41 31.02 -3.47
C ALA A 99 -2.72 31.69 -4.82
N ALA A 100 -3.47 32.79 -4.79
CA ALA A 100 -3.75 33.60 -5.97
C ALA A 100 -2.46 34.09 -6.63
N GLY A 101 -2.41 34.07 -7.96
CA GLY A 101 -1.24 34.38 -8.77
C GLY A 101 -0.25 33.22 -8.98
N SER A 102 -0.43 32.09 -8.28
CA SER A 102 0.42 30.91 -8.43
C SER A 102 0.27 30.27 -9.80
N SER A 103 1.39 29.96 -10.47
CA SER A 103 1.43 29.33 -11.79
C SER A 103 1.66 27.81 -11.70
N TYR A 104 0.75 27.05 -12.30
CA TYR A 104 0.80 25.59 -12.36
C TYR A 104 1.12 25.16 -13.77
N GLN A 105 1.89 24.08 -13.91
CA GLN A 105 2.31 23.52 -15.18
C GLN A 105 1.60 22.19 -15.43
N ILE A 106 1.02 22.03 -16.61
CA ILE A 106 0.38 20.81 -17.07
C ILE A 106 1.25 20.23 -18.17
N ILE A 107 1.54 18.94 -18.06
CA ILE A 107 2.28 18.15 -19.03
C ILE A 107 1.34 17.01 -19.46
N ALA A 108 1.12 16.87 -20.76
CA ALA A 108 0.27 15.81 -21.30
C ALA A 108 0.94 15.15 -22.51
N GLY A 109 1.02 13.82 -22.55
CA GLY A 109 1.59 13.11 -23.69
C GLY A 109 2.06 11.69 -23.37
N GLN A 110 2.73 11.07 -24.34
CA GLN A 110 3.33 9.74 -24.21
C GLN A 110 4.63 9.64 -25.02
N GLY A 111 5.67 9.04 -24.45
CA GLY A 111 6.96 8.87 -25.13
C GLY A 111 7.60 10.21 -25.47
N THR A 112 7.82 10.46 -26.76
CA THR A 112 8.41 11.72 -27.27
C THR A 112 7.36 12.77 -27.68
N ASP A 113 6.07 12.42 -27.72
CA ASP A 113 4.98 13.33 -28.08
C ASP A 113 4.35 13.90 -26.81
N VAL A 114 4.86 15.05 -26.36
CA VAL A 114 4.49 15.70 -25.09
C VAL A 114 4.21 17.19 -25.29
N SER A 115 3.09 17.65 -24.75
CA SER A 115 2.69 19.05 -24.70
C SER A 115 2.80 19.59 -23.28
N THR A 116 3.11 20.88 -23.14
CA THR A 116 3.22 21.55 -21.84
C THR A 116 2.51 22.89 -21.88
N LYS A 117 1.73 23.19 -20.84
CA LYS A 117 0.99 24.46 -20.71
C LYS A 117 0.96 24.92 -19.27
N THR A 118 0.75 26.21 -19.03
CA THR A 118 0.62 26.75 -17.67
C THR A 118 -0.73 27.45 -17.48
N PHE A 119 -1.27 27.40 -16.26
CA PHE A 119 -2.41 28.22 -15.84
C PHE A 119 -2.08 28.92 -14.51
N THR A 120 -2.80 30.00 -14.21
CA THR A 120 -2.64 30.76 -12.95
C THR A 120 -3.94 30.78 -12.16
N VAL A 121 -3.82 30.84 -10.84
CA VAL A 121 -4.98 30.95 -9.93
C VAL A 121 -5.39 32.42 -9.82
N ALA A 122 -6.65 32.75 -10.10
CA ALA A 122 -7.16 34.10 -9.97
C ALA A 122 -7.42 34.47 -8.49
N SER A 123 -7.23 35.74 -8.13
CA SER A 123 -7.59 36.26 -6.81
C SER A 123 -9.10 36.45 -6.68
N ASN A 124 -9.71 35.91 -5.62
CA ASN A 124 -11.06 36.30 -5.22
C ASN A 124 -11.00 37.73 -4.70
N GLY A 125 -11.28 38.70 -5.57
CA GLY A 125 -11.25 40.11 -5.24
C GLY A 125 -12.38 40.46 -4.27
N ASN A 126 -12.09 40.49 -2.98
CA ASN A 126 -12.80 41.27 -1.96
C ASN A 126 -11.78 41.69 -0.88
N GLY A 127 -11.37 42.96 -0.92
CA GLY A 127 -10.38 43.53 -0.02
C GLY A 127 -10.95 43.84 1.37
N ILE A 128 -10.14 43.64 2.41
CA ILE A 128 -10.35 44.21 3.76
C ILE A 128 -8.98 44.71 4.30
N PRO A 129 -8.93 45.84 5.03
CA PRO A 129 -7.72 46.63 5.29
C PRO A 129 -6.83 46.11 6.43
N ALA A 130 -5.60 46.65 6.47
CA ALA A 130 -4.52 46.34 7.41
C ALA A 130 -4.91 46.36 8.90
N ALA A 131 -4.38 45.40 9.65
CA ALA A 131 -4.60 45.22 11.10
C ALA A 131 -3.73 46.17 11.95
N PRO A 132 -4.25 46.70 13.08
CA PRO A 132 -3.46 47.31 14.14
C PRO A 132 -2.88 46.24 15.10
N PRO A 133 -1.78 46.51 15.83
CA PRO A 133 -1.13 45.50 16.68
C PRO A 133 -1.71 45.51 18.11
N THR A 134 -1.78 44.34 18.78
CA THR A 134 -1.16 44.03 20.11
C THR A 134 -1.76 42.79 20.82
N ASN A 135 -0.83 41.92 21.28
CA ASN A 135 -0.69 41.19 22.56
C ASN A 135 -1.80 40.31 23.20
N THR A 136 -1.34 39.10 23.54
CA THR A 136 -1.56 38.23 24.73
C THR A 136 -2.91 37.52 24.97
N ASP A 137 -2.80 36.19 25.14
CA ASP A 137 -3.75 35.19 25.65
C ASP A 137 -5.08 35.02 24.89
N GLU A 138 -5.12 34.04 23.98
CA GLU A 138 -6.36 33.58 23.33
C GLU A 138 -6.77 32.17 23.81
N PRO A 139 -7.98 32.01 24.39
CA PRO A 139 -8.63 30.71 24.58
C PRO A 139 -8.98 30.07 23.21
N PRO A 140 -9.01 28.73 23.07
CA PRO A 140 -9.06 28.08 21.76
C PRO A 140 -10.36 28.34 21.00
N ALA A 141 -10.23 28.66 19.70
CA ALA A 141 -11.33 28.74 18.76
C ALA A 141 -12.13 27.40 18.69
N PRO A 142 -13.46 27.45 18.54
CA PRO A 142 -14.30 26.26 18.55
C PRO A 142 -14.03 25.41 17.30
N GLY A 143 -13.36 24.27 17.49
CA GLY A 143 -12.93 23.34 16.43
C GLY A 143 -11.43 23.36 16.10
N GLY A 144 -10.64 24.21 16.76
CA GLY A 144 -9.20 24.36 16.53
C GLY A 144 -8.32 23.26 17.15
N MET A 145 -7.15 23.06 16.55
CA MET A 145 -6.08 22.22 17.08
C MET A 145 -5.40 22.94 18.26
N THR A 146 -5.24 22.25 19.41
CA THR A 146 -4.56 22.83 20.58
C THR A 146 -3.05 22.83 20.38
N THR A 147 -2.41 23.99 20.40
CA THR A 147 -0.93 24.05 20.35
C THR A 147 -0.35 23.87 21.75
N VAL A 148 0.61 22.96 21.89
CA VAL A 148 1.35 22.72 23.13
C VAL A 148 2.82 22.97 22.87
N HIS A 149 3.39 23.96 23.55
CA HIS A 149 4.80 24.31 23.44
C HIS A 149 5.62 23.58 24.51
N PHE A 150 6.73 23.01 24.08
CA PHE A 150 7.74 22.40 24.94
C PHE A 150 9.08 23.10 24.72
N GLU A 151 9.88 23.14 25.76
CA GLU A 151 11.22 23.71 25.76
C GLU A 151 12.27 22.61 25.56
N LEU A 152 13.50 23.02 25.20
CA LEU A 152 14.63 22.09 25.11
C LEU A 152 14.89 21.33 26.42
N SER A 153 14.59 21.94 27.57
CA SER A 153 14.73 21.33 28.89
C SER A 153 13.75 20.18 29.15
N ASP A 154 12.65 20.11 28.40
CA ASP A 154 11.66 19.03 28.52
C ASP A 154 12.11 17.76 27.78
N VAL A 155 13.17 17.87 26.96
CA VAL A 155 13.78 16.75 26.26
C VAL A 155 14.83 16.10 27.16
N SER A 156 14.55 14.87 27.56
CA SER A 156 15.51 14.03 28.27
C SER A 156 16.70 13.67 27.37
N ALA A 157 17.89 13.64 27.98
CA ALA A 157 19.12 13.23 27.32
C ALA A 157 19.00 11.82 26.72
N ALA A 158 19.76 11.56 25.66
CA ALA A 158 19.69 10.29 24.95
C ALA A 158 20.13 9.11 25.84
N ALA A 159 19.25 8.13 25.99
CA ALA A 159 19.56 6.84 26.59
C ALA A 159 19.51 5.77 25.48
N ASN A 160 20.57 4.96 25.36
CA ASN A 160 20.70 3.93 24.31
C ASN A 160 20.44 4.47 22.88
N GLY A 161 20.92 5.68 22.58
CA GLY A 161 20.77 6.27 21.26
C GLY A 161 19.43 6.99 21.00
N VAL A 162 18.60 7.20 22.03
CA VAL A 162 17.25 7.79 21.90
C VAL A 162 17.02 8.91 22.91
N ALA A 163 16.86 10.14 22.43
CA ALA A 163 16.38 11.28 23.22
C ALA A 163 14.85 11.24 23.30
N THR A 164 14.25 11.61 24.44
CA THR A 164 12.80 11.47 24.65
C THR A 164 12.16 12.75 25.12
N LEU A 165 11.06 13.15 24.46
CA LEU A 165 10.09 14.10 24.96
C LEU A 165 8.87 13.34 25.50
N ASP A 166 8.46 13.68 26.72
CA ASP A 166 7.21 13.18 27.29
C ASP A 166 6.05 14.16 27.05
N ALA A 167 5.17 13.82 26.12
CA ALA A 167 3.92 14.52 25.85
C ALA A 167 2.70 13.64 26.15
N SER A 168 2.83 12.67 27.06
CA SER A 168 1.74 11.76 27.42
C SER A 168 0.55 12.45 28.09
N GLU A 169 0.79 13.57 28.77
CA GLU A 169 -0.23 14.32 29.50
C GLU A 169 -1.02 15.29 28.60
N VAL A 170 -0.78 15.33 27.28
CA VAL A 170 -1.54 16.17 26.35
C VAL A 170 -2.98 15.67 26.24
N ALA A 171 -3.87 16.31 27.00
CA ALA A 171 -5.26 15.88 27.14
C ALA A 171 -6.10 16.04 25.86
N SER A 172 -5.85 17.09 25.07
CA SER A 172 -6.62 17.39 23.85
C SER A 172 -6.53 16.27 22.82
N ALA A 173 -7.66 15.93 22.18
CA ALA A 173 -7.69 14.91 21.14
C ALA A 173 -6.95 15.35 19.87
N LYS A 174 -6.97 16.66 19.57
CA LYS A 174 -6.27 17.29 18.45
C LYS A 174 -5.24 18.27 18.98
N SER A 175 -3.97 18.05 18.70
CA SER A 175 -2.90 18.92 19.20
C SER A 175 -1.72 19.06 18.24
N ASP A 176 -1.04 20.20 18.32
CA ASP A 176 0.24 20.49 17.67
C ASP A 176 1.32 20.59 18.74
N ILE A 177 2.17 19.57 18.83
CA ILE A 177 3.34 19.58 19.71
C ILE A 177 4.42 20.42 19.03
N ARG A 178 4.80 21.53 19.66
CA ARG A 178 5.83 22.47 19.21
C ARG A 178 7.06 22.38 20.10
N ILE A 179 8.23 22.19 19.47
CA ILE A 179 9.53 22.20 20.15
C ILE A 179 10.48 23.06 19.33
N PRO A 180 11.34 23.92 19.92
CA PRO A 180 12.36 24.65 19.18
C PRO A 180 13.14 23.75 18.23
N ALA A 181 13.31 24.15 16.96
CA ALA A 181 14.00 23.35 15.94
C ALA A 181 15.47 23.06 16.31
N THR A 182 16.03 23.84 17.22
CA THR A 182 17.34 23.63 17.84
C THR A 182 17.46 22.25 18.52
N VAL A 183 16.35 21.60 18.89
CA VAL A 183 16.35 20.23 19.45
C VAL A 183 17.07 19.26 18.52
N MET A 184 16.93 19.43 17.20
CA MET A 184 17.54 18.56 16.20
C MET A 184 19.07 18.67 16.16
N GLN A 185 19.63 19.78 16.65
CA GLN A 185 21.07 19.97 16.79
C GLN A 185 21.59 19.42 18.13
N THR A 186 20.79 19.53 19.19
CA THR A 186 21.15 19.09 20.55
C THR A 186 21.15 17.58 20.71
N ILE A 187 20.27 16.87 20.01
CA ILE A 187 20.18 15.40 20.09
C ILE A 187 21.22 14.67 19.23
N GLU A 188 22.10 15.41 18.55
CA GLU A 188 23.22 14.88 17.74
C GLU A 188 22.79 13.76 16.78
N ASP A 189 23.35 12.56 16.97
CA ASP A 189 23.17 11.38 16.13
C ASP A 189 22.04 10.46 16.61
N ASN A 190 21.33 10.86 17.65
CA ASN A 190 20.32 10.05 18.30
C ASN A 190 18.96 10.14 17.59
N SER A 191 18.14 9.11 17.79
CA SER A 191 16.72 9.18 17.41
C SER A 191 15.94 10.02 18.41
N PHE A 192 14.83 10.60 17.97
CA PHE A 192 13.96 11.41 18.82
C PHE A 192 12.61 10.73 19.03
N ARG A 193 12.33 10.35 20.27
CA ARG A 193 11.08 9.71 20.68
C ARG A 193 10.16 10.72 21.33
N ILE A 194 8.92 10.79 20.86
CA ILE A 194 7.85 11.58 21.46
C ILE A 194 6.82 10.60 22.02
N LEU A 195 6.64 10.62 23.35
CA LEU A 195 5.58 9.88 24.02
C LEU A 195 4.28 10.67 23.85
N LEU A 196 3.29 10.07 23.20
CA LEU A 196 1.93 10.59 23.10
C LEU A 196 1.09 9.95 24.21
N PRO A 197 -0.11 10.47 24.55
CA PRO A 197 -0.93 9.95 25.65
C PRO A 197 -1.22 8.46 25.60
N ASN A 198 -1.03 7.87 24.42
CA ASN A 198 -1.56 6.58 24.08
C ASN A 198 -0.66 5.90 23.04
N GLY A 199 0.46 6.46 22.64
CA GLY A 199 1.33 5.87 21.62
C GLY A 199 2.70 6.49 21.65
N THR A 200 3.57 6.07 20.75
CA THR A 200 4.88 6.72 20.60
C THR A 200 5.21 6.91 19.14
N VAL A 201 5.94 7.99 18.86
CA VAL A 201 6.52 8.28 17.55
C VAL A 201 8.01 8.43 17.76
N THR A 202 8.81 7.62 17.07
CA THR A 202 10.28 7.71 17.13
C THR A 202 10.84 8.07 15.77
N LEU A 203 11.33 9.30 15.65
CA LEU A 203 11.93 9.85 14.45
C LEU A 203 13.41 9.45 14.39
N PRO A 204 13.86 8.77 13.32
CA PRO A 204 15.28 8.50 13.13
C PRO A 204 16.02 9.79 12.72
N LYS A 205 17.35 9.78 12.89
CA LYS A 205 18.23 10.91 12.58
C LYS A 205 18.02 11.45 11.16
N GLU A 206 17.81 10.59 10.17
CA GLU A 206 17.62 10.99 8.78
C GLU A 206 16.37 11.84 8.57
N VAL A 207 15.31 11.58 9.33
CA VAL A 207 14.08 12.37 9.32
C VAL A 207 14.32 13.72 10.00
N LEU A 208 15.07 13.74 11.12
CA LEU A 208 15.47 14.96 11.82
C LEU A 208 16.38 15.85 10.97
N ASN A 209 17.27 15.25 10.17
CA ASN A 209 18.11 15.98 9.21
C ASN A 209 17.25 16.62 8.12
N ALA A 210 16.27 15.89 7.58
CA ALA A 210 15.34 16.44 6.58
C ALA A 210 14.53 17.62 7.15
N LEU A 211 14.09 17.51 8.40
CA LEU A 211 13.41 18.60 9.12
C LEU A 211 14.33 19.80 9.38
N SER A 212 15.60 19.56 9.70
CA SER A 212 16.60 20.62 9.88
C SER A 212 16.84 21.40 8.58
N VAL A 213 16.88 20.71 7.44
CA VAL A 213 16.96 21.35 6.12
C VAL A 213 15.73 22.20 5.85
N LEU A 214 14.52 21.74 6.22
CA LEU A 214 13.29 22.52 6.08
C LEU A 214 13.29 23.79 6.95
N ALA A 215 13.83 23.71 8.17
CA ALA A 215 13.94 24.84 9.09
C ALA A 215 14.95 25.90 8.59
N GLY A 216 16.02 25.47 7.93
CA GLY A 216 17.06 26.38 7.44
C GLY A 216 17.79 27.07 8.60
N SER A 217 17.98 28.39 8.50
CA SER A 217 18.68 29.20 9.52
C SER A 217 17.74 29.98 10.44
N ASP A 218 16.44 29.71 10.39
CA ASP A 218 15.46 30.41 11.24
C ASP A 218 15.56 29.90 12.68
N LYS A 219 15.88 30.81 13.61
CA LYS A 219 16.02 30.52 15.04
C LYS A 219 14.68 30.42 15.77
N ASP A 220 13.62 30.98 15.19
CA ASP A 220 12.26 30.96 15.73
C ASP A 220 11.46 29.76 15.17
N ALA A 221 12.05 28.96 14.28
CA ALA A 221 11.44 27.76 13.75
C ALA A 221 11.24 26.70 14.84
N SER A 222 10.12 26.00 14.78
CA SER A 222 9.78 24.91 15.69
C SER A 222 9.49 23.63 14.91
N LEU A 223 10.02 22.51 15.41
CA LEU A 223 9.50 21.18 15.06
C LEU A 223 8.02 21.12 15.43
N SER A 224 7.20 20.64 14.51
CA SER A 224 5.76 20.46 14.66
C SER A 224 5.38 19.00 14.48
N LEU A 225 4.80 18.42 15.52
CA LEU A 225 4.07 17.16 15.42
C LEU A 225 2.59 17.40 15.71
N GLN A 226 1.80 17.47 14.64
CA GLN A 226 0.36 17.54 14.72
C GLN A 226 -0.22 16.14 14.81
N PHE A 227 -1.15 15.94 15.74
CA PHE A 227 -1.90 14.71 15.84
C PHE A 227 -3.39 14.93 16.11
N SER A 228 -4.22 14.07 15.54
CA SER A 228 -5.66 13.97 15.84
C SER A 228 -6.01 12.55 16.23
N ARG A 229 -6.39 12.32 17.49
CA ARG A 229 -6.91 11.03 17.97
C ARG A 229 -8.39 10.91 17.62
N LEU A 230 -8.76 9.85 16.92
CA LEU A 230 -10.14 9.56 16.55
C LEU A 230 -10.78 8.67 17.62
N THR A 231 -12.03 8.99 17.96
CA THR A 231 -12.92 8.09 18.70
C THR A 231 -13.26 6.86 17.87
N SER A 232 -13.77 5.80 18.49
CA SER A 232 -14.20 4.59 17.77
C SER A 232 -15.28 4.89 16.72
N SER A 233 -16.16 5.86 16.96
CA SER A 233 -17.19 6.28 15.99
C SER A 233 -16.60 7.03 14.80
N GLU A 234 -15.62 7.91 15.04
CA GLU A 234 -14.90 8.61 13.97
C GLU A 234 -14.06 7.65 13.15
N ALA A 235 -13.39 6.69 13.79
CA ALA A 235 -12.64 5.63 13.13
C ALA A 235 -13.55 4.74 12.26
N ALA A 236 -14.71 4.32 12.78
CA ALA A 236 -15.68 3.56 12.00
C ALA A 236 -16.21 4.38 10.81
N SER A 237 -16.42 5.68 10.99
CA SER A 237 -16.82 6.59 9.91
C SER A 237 -15.72 6.76 8.87
N ALA A 238 -14.45 6.78 9.29
CA ALA A 238 -13.31 6.82 8.38
C ALA A 238 -13.26 5.55 7.53
N VAL A 239 -13.43 4.36 8.13
CA VAL A 239 -13.52 3.09 7.39
C VAL A 239 -14.69 3.08 6.41
N ALA A 240 -15.87 3.56 6.81
CA ALA A 240 -17.04 3.60 5.95
C ALA A 240 -16.84 4.45 4.68
N LYS A 241 -16.03 5.54 4.77
CA LYS A 241 -15.69 6.39 3.62
C LYS A 241 -14.81 5.68 2.59
N LEU A 242 -14.15 4.59 2.95
CA LEU A 242 -13.28 3.80 2.05
C LEU A 242 -14.08 2.86 1.13
N GLY A 243 -15.40 2.72 1.36
CA GLY A 243 -16.26 1.83 0.58
C GLY A 243 -15.74 0.38 0.60
N ASP A 244 -15.60 -0.21 -0.58
CA ASP A 244 -15.17 -1.61 -0.72
C ASP A 244 -13.79 -1.88 -0.12
N ALA A 245 -12.86 -0.91 -0.17
CA ALA A 245 -11.52 -1.04 0.38
C ALA A 245 -11.52 -1.16 1.92
N GLY A 246 -12.54 -0.60 2.59
CA GLY A 246 -12.73 -0.70 4.04
C GLY A 246 -13.47 -1.97 4.48
N THR A 247 -13.96 -2.79 3.54
CA THR A 247 -14.78 -3.96 3.87
C THR A 247 -14.01 -4.96 4.72
N GLY A 248 -14.60 -5.33 5.87
CA GLY A 248 -13.99 -6.28 6.81
C GLY A 248 -13.07 -5.63 7.85
N LEU A 249 -12.79 -4.33 7.76
CA LEU A 249 -12.06 -3.60 8.80
C LEU A 249 -12.98 -3.18 9.93
N THR A 250 -12.50 -3.32 11.17
CA THR A 250 -13.17 -2.81 12.36
C THR A 250 -12.13 -2.20 13.31
N PRO A 251 -12.36 -0.99 13.87
CA PRO A 251 -11.42 -0.40 14.83
C PRO A 251 -11.27 -1.29 16.06
N GLN A 252 -10.03 -1.61 16.43
CA GLN A 252 -9.69 -2.49 17.56
C GLN A 252 -8.66 -1.86 18.50
N GLY A 253 -8.46 -0.55 18.40
CA GLY A 253 -7.51 0.17 19.21
C GLY A 253 -7.46 1.61 18.77
N GLN A 254 -6.29 2.21 18.91
CA GLN A 254 -6.13 3.62 18.59
C GLN A 254 -6.13 3.89 17.10
N VAL A 255 -6.69 5.04 16.73
CA VAL A 255 -6.62 5.61 15.39
C VAL A 255 -6.19 7.05 15.54
N ILE A 256 -5.14 7.42 14.80
CA ILE A 256 -4.47 8.71 14.91
C ILE A 256 -4.13 9.22 13.51
N GLU A 257 -4.45 10.48 13.25
CA GLU A 257 -3.94 11.23 12.11
C GLU A 257 -2.68 11.97 12.55
N LEU A 258 -1.62 11.91 11.76
CA LEU A 258 -0.34 12.53 12.05
C LEU A 258 0.06 13.50 10.92
N THR A 259 0.68 14.61 11.29
CA THR A 259 1.39 15.51 10.36
C THR A 259 2.69 15.98 11.02
N LEU A 260 3.79 15.93 10.26
CA LEU A 260 5.11 16.36 10.71
C LEU A 260 5.60 17.52 9.84
N GLY A 261 6.23 18.50 10.46
CA GLY A 261 6.85 19.59 9.71
C GLY A 261 7.61 20.56 10.59
N ILE A 262 7.97 21.69 9.97
CA ILE A 262 8.53 22.85 10.65
C ILE A 262 7.53 23.99 10.59
N ALA A 263 7.17 24.53 11.75
CA ALA A 263 6.41 25.76 11.82
C ALA A 263 7.30 26.97 12.03
N PHE A 264 6.90 28.05 11.38
CA PHE A 264 7.58 29.33 11.42
C PHE A 264 6.74 30.34 12.18
N LYS A 265 7.36 31.45 12.57
CA LYS A 265 6.73 32.53 13.34
C LYS A 265 5.56 33.20 12.63
N ASP A 266 5.54 33.14 11.31
CA ASP A 266 4.42 33.64 10.48
C ASP A 266 3.18 32.71 10.51
N GLY A 267 3.26 31.60 11.24
CA GLY A 267 2.20 30.60 11.35
C GLY A 267 2.21 29.57 10.21
N SER A 268 3.11 29.68 9.24
CA SER A 268 3.24 28.70 8.16
C SER A 268 3.83 27.39 8.67
N LEU A 269 3.36 26.27 8.11
CA LEU A 269 3.87 24.93 8.38
C LEU A 269 4.43 24.32 7.09
N LYS A 270 5.73 24.08 7.04
CA LYS A 270 6.36 23.29 5.97
C LYS A 270 6.34 21.82 6.37
N LYS A 271 5.47 21.04 5.71
CA LYS A 271 5.30 19.61 5.98
C LYS A 271 6.44 18.78 5.41
N LEU A 272 6.80 17.71 6.11
CA LEU A 272 7.66 16.64 5.59
C LEU A 272 6.78 15.46 5.18
N SER A 273 6.52 15.32 3.88
CA SER A 273 5.51 14.39 3.36
C SER A 273 6.01 12.95 3.14
N SER A 274 7.32 12.69 3.20
CA SER A 274 7.89 11.34 3.06
C SER A 274 9.23 11.24 3.79
N PHE A 275 9.60 10.02 4.15
CA PHE A 275 10.80 9.75 4.94
C PHE A 275 11.80 8.88 4.18
N THR A 276 13.07 9.28 4.18
CA THR A 276 14.19 8.50 3.61
C THR A 276 14.48 7.23 4.41
N LYS A 277 14.17 7.26 5.72
CA LYS A 277 14.15 6.10 6.63
C LYS A 277 12.81 6.06 7.34
N PRO A 278 12.22 4.88 7.58
CA PRO A 278 10.92 4.81 8.21
C PRO A 278 10.96 5.31 9.66
N VAL A 279 9.87 5.93 10.08
CA VAL A 279 9.59 6.32 11.47
C VAL A 279 8.97 5.13 12.20
N THR A 280 9.32 4.94 13.48
CA THR A 280 8.66 3.94 14.32
C THR A 280 7.41 4.53 14.96
N LEU A 281 6.26 3.91 14.68
CA LEU A 281 4.97 4.22 15.28
C LEU A 281 4.55 3.11 16.24
N GLN A 282 4.13 3.49 17.44
CA GLN A 282 3.51 2.58 18.41
C GLN A 282 2.09 3.04 18.73
N LEU A 283 1.13 2.10 18.62
CA LEU A 283 -0.27 2.32 18.93
C LEU A 283 -0.75 1.25 19.91
N GLN A 284 -1.64 1.60 20.83
CA GLN A 284 -2.22 0.61 21.74
C GLN A 284 -3.40 -0.11 21.08
N LEU A 285 -3.41 -1.42 21.32
CA LEU A 285 -4.53 -2.32 21.09
C LEU A 285 -5.60 -2.11 22.16
N ALA A 286 -6.87 -2.31 21.86
CA ALA A 286 -7.92 -2.32 22.87
C ALA A 286 -7.88 -3.62 23.68
N ALA A 287 -8.19 -3.57 24.98
CA ALA A 287 -8.15 -4.77 25.83
C ALA A 287 -9.11 -5.89 25.39
N SER A 288 -10.17 -5.57 24.64
CA SER A 288 -11.15 -6.53 24.10
C SER A 288 -10.81 -7.05 22.70
N ALA A 289 -9.71 -6.59 22.09
CA ALA A 289 -9.39 -6.92 20.70
C ALA A 289 -8.81 -8.32 20.55
N ASP A 290 -9.13 -8.98 19.44
CA ASP A 290 -8.43 -10.19 19.03
C ASP A 290 -7.11 -9.80 18.33
N ALA A 291 -6.01 -9.94 19.06
CA ALA A 291 -4.66 -9.67 18.59
C ALA A 291 -4.27 -10.48 17.33
N ARG A 292 -4.85 -11.68 17.16
CA ARG A 292 -4.57 -12.55 16.00
C ARG A 292 -5.02 -11.88 14.71
N LEU A 293 -6.18 -11.25 14.75
CA LEU A 293 -6.83 -10.65 13.59
C LEU A 293 -6.46 -9.18 13.35
N THR A 294 -5.60 -8.62 14.21
CA THR A 294 -5.36 -7.19 14.27
C THR A 294 -3.98 -6.80 13.76
N GLY A 295 -3.89 -5.60 13.18
CA GLY A 295 -2.63 -4.92 12.91
C GLY A 295 -2.82 -3.43 12.66
N ILE A 296 -1.74 -2.74 12.33
CA ILE A 296 -1.74 -1.33 11.98
C ILE A 296 -2.09 -1.20 10.49
N TYR A 297 -3.04 -0.33 10.19
CA TYR A 297 -3.43 0.05 8.84
C TYR A 297 -3.20 1.54 8.62
N TYR A 298 -2.81 1.88 7.40
CA TYR A 298 -2.87 3.22 6.85
C TYR A 298 -4.20 3.40 6.13
N LEU A 299 -4.94 4.46 6.47
CA LEU A 299 -6.15 4.87 5.77
C LEU A 299 -5.84 6.13 4.97
N SER A 300 -5.96 6.05 3.64
CA SER A 300 -5.68 7.16 2.73
C SER A 300 -6.89 8.09 2.58
N ASP A 301 -6.62 9.39 2.52
CA ASP A 301 -7.62 10.42 2.21
C ASP A 301 -8.24 10.24 0.81
N LEU A 302 -7.58 9.47 -0.06
CA LEU A 302 -8.05 9.14 -1.41
C LEU A 302 -8.88 7.84 -1.46
N GLY A 303 -9.24 7.28 -0.30
CA GLY A 303 -10.10 6.08 -0.21
C GLY A 303 -9.36 4.75 -0.18
N GLY A 304 -8.01 4.76 -0.13
CA GLY A 304 -7.18 3.56 -0.09
C GLY A 304 -6.95 3.02 1.34
N VAL A 305 -6.63 1.73 1.43
CA VAL A 305 -6.18 1.05 2.65
C VAL A 305 -4.87 0.35 2.38
N GLU A 306 -3.94 0.43 3.31
CA GLU A 306 -2.73 -0.39 3.31
C GLU A 306 -2.54 -1.07 4.67
N TYR A 307 -2.26 -2.38 4.65
CA TYR A 307 -1.84 -3.12 5.83
C TYR A 307 -0.35 -2.87 6.09
N ILE A 308 -0.05 -2.20 7.20
CA ILE A 308 1.33 -1.91 7.62
C ILE A 308 1.88 -3.07 8.44
N GLY A 309 1.02 -3.83 9.11
CA GLY A 309 1.41 -4.93 9.98
C GLY A 309 1.67 -4.47 11.41
N GLY A 310 2.77 -4.94 11.99
CA GLY A 310 3.21 -4.53 13.32
C GLY A 310 3.50 -5.71 14.24
N THR A 311 4.42 -5.50 15.17
CA THR A 311 4.81 -6.46 16.18
C THR A 311 4.14 -6.10 17.50
N LEU A 312 3.39 -7.05 18.08
CA LEU A 312 2.74 -6.88 19.37
C LEU A 312 3.72 -7.19 20.50
N LYS A 313 3.85 -6.26 21.46
CA LYS A 313 4.50 -6.51 22.75
C LYS A 313 3.58 -6.02 23.86
N GLY A 314 3.10 -6.95 24.70
CA GLY A 314 2.02 -6.64 25.64
C GLY A 314 0.78 -6.19 24.88
N ASN A 315 0.38 -4.94 25.07
CA ASN A 315 -0.79 -4.34 24.41
C ASN A 315 -0.40 -3.30 23.32
N THR A 316 0.88 -3.19 23.00
CA THR A 316 1.42 -2.18 22.10
C THR A 316 1.83 -2.80 20.77
N LEU A 317 1.21 -2.36 19.68
CA LEU A 317 1.64 -2.67 18.32
C LEU A 317 2.68 -1.67 17.86
N THR A 318 3.82 -2.16 17.36
CA THR A 318 4.91 -1.35 16.82
C THR A 318 5.08 -1.60 15.33
N ALA A 319 5.10 -0.54 14.51
CA ALA A 319 5.33 -0.64 13.06
C ALA A 319 6.24 0.48 12.54
N GLN A 320 6.79 0.25 11.35
CA GLN A 320 7.63 1.20 10.62
C GLN A 320 6.82 1.87 9.50
N ILE A 321 6.73 3.19 9.50
CA ILE A 321 5.92 3.97 8.54
C ILE A 321 6.80 4.91 7.70
N GLY A 322 6.49 5.03 6.41
CA GLY A 322 7.28 5.81 5.44
C GLY A 322 6.83 7.26 5.24
N HIS A 323 5.67 7.62 5.79
CA HIS A 323 5.11 8.97 5.77
C HIS A 323 4.16 9.13 6.95
N PHE A 324 3.67 10.34 7.21
CA PHE A 324 2.59 10.57 8.17
C PHE A 324 1.27 10.76 7.46
N SER A 325 0.21 10.22 8.08
CA SER A 325 -1.16 10.25 7.62
C SER A 325 -2.05 9.64 8.73
N GLN A 326 -3.23 9.15 8.40
CA GLN A 326 -4.10 8.43 9.31
C GLN A 326 -3.69 6.96 9.43
N TYR A 327 -3.25 6.58 10.63
CA TYR A 327 -2.92 5.22 11.00
C TYR A 327 -3.83 4.73 12.12
N GLY A 328 -4.11 3.44 12.15
CA GLY A 328 -4.86 2.89 13.27
C GLY A 328 -4.76 1.40 13.41
N VAL A 329 -5.20 0.92 14.57
CA VAL A 329 -5.26 -0.50 14.92
C VAL A 329 -6.65 -1.03 14.54
N PHE A 330 -6.70 -1.93 13.57
CA PHE A 330 -7.94 -2.52 13.08
C PHE A 330 -7.82 -4.04 13.02
N SER A 331 -8.93 -4.74 13.28
CA SER A 331 -9.06 -6.14 12.86
C SER A 331 -9.50 -6.20 11.40
N TYR A 332 -9.05 -7.22 10.68
CA TYR A 332 -9.58 -7.56 9.37
C TYR A 332 -10.22 -8.95 9.38
N MET A 333 -11.50 -9.01 8.98
CA MET A 333 -12.24 -10.26 8.88
C MET A 333 -12.75 -10.47 7.46
N LYS A 334 -12.33 -11.58 6.85
CA LYS A 334 -12.83 -12.04 5.55
C LYS A 334 -13.18 -13.52 5.63
N LYS A 335 -14.44 -13.83 5.34
CA LYS A 335 -14.94 -15.21 5.26
C LYS A 335 -14.99 -15.68 3.82
N PHE A 336 -14.73 -16.96 3.62
CA PHE A 336 -14.81 -17.64 2.33
C PHE A 336 -15.87 -18.73 2.39
N ALA A 337 -16.72 -18.83 1.37
CA ALA A 337 -17.84 -19.76 1.34
C ALA A 337 -17.39 -21.23 1.38
N ASP A 338 -16.20 -21.51 0.84
CA ASP A 338 -15.58 -22.84 0.79
C ASP A 338 -14.69 -23.17 2.00
N VAL A 339 -14.64 -22.29 3.00
CA VAL A 339 -13.96 -22.50 4.29
C VAL A 339 -14.97 -22.30 5.42
N PRO A 340 -15.85 -23.27 5.68
CA PRO A 340 -16.75 -23.22 6.84
C PRO A 340 -15.94 -23.24 8.13
N THR A 341 -16.51 -22.75 9.24
CA THR A 341 -15.85 -22.74 10.56
C THR A 341 -15.48 -24.13 11.08
N THR A 342 -16.08 -25.19 10.54
CA THR A 342 -15.74 -26.59 10.85
C THR A 342 -14.57 -27.13 10.03
N HIS A 343 -14.07 -26.37 9.06
CA HIS A 343 -12.89 -26.76 8.29
C HIS A 343 -11.65 -26.71 9.19
N TRP A 344 -10.81 -27.75 9.14
CA TRP A 344 -9.64 -27.90 10.03
C TRP A 344 -8.67 -26.72 9.98
N ALA A 345 -8.58 -26.03 8.84
CA ALA A 345 -7.73 -24.86 8.63
C ALA A 345 -8.45 -23.50 8.77
N ALA A 346 -9.71 -23.46 9.25
CA ALA A 346 -10.51 -22.23 9.25
C ALA A 346 -9.83 -21.09 10.02
N ASP A 347 -9.44 -21.33 11.27
CA ASP A 347 -8.80 -20.32 12.13
C ASP A 347 -7.46 -19.85 11.55
N VAL A 348 -6.67 -20.79 11.01
CA VAL A 348 -5.38 -20.52 10.36
C VAL A 348 -5.55 -19.63 9.13
N ILE A 349 -6.55 -19.93 8.29
CA ILE A 349 -6.84 -19.13 7.10
C ILE A 349 -7.36 -17.76 7.51
N GLU A 350 -8.22 -17.67 8.53
CA GLU A 350 -8.73 -16.40 9.04
C GLU A 350 -7.60 -15.49 9.55
N GLU A 351 -6.71 -16.01 10.39
CA GLU A 351 -5.58 -15.25 10.93
C GLU A 351 -4.59 -14.81 9.85
N LEU A 352 -4.20 -15.71 8.93
CA LEU A 352 -3.29 -15.34 7.85
C LEU A 352 -3.93 -14.38 6.83
N THR A 353 -5.25 -14.43 6.65
CA THR A 353 -5.99 -13.47 5.82
C THR A 353 -6.06 -12.11 6.50
N ALA A 354 -6.30 -12.08 7.81
CA ALA A 354 -6.26 -10.86 8.64
C ALA A 354 -4.91 -10.14 8.52
N LYS A 355 -3.82 -10.91 8.51
CA LYS A 355 -2.45 -10.41 8.34
C LYS A 355 -2.04 -10.21 6.87
N HIS A 356 -2.99 -10.30 5.93
CA HIS A 356 -2.80 -10.15 4.49
C HIS A 356 -1.83 -11.14 3.84
N ILE A 357 -1.36 -12.16 4.56
CA ILE A 357 -0.36 -13.15 4.12
C ILE A 357 -0.96 -14.04 3.02
N VAL A 358 -2.18 -14.53 3.25
CA VAL A 358 -2.95 -15.29 2.26
C VAL A 358 -4.17 -14.50 1.82
N GLN A 359 -4.65 -14.78 0.62
CA GLN A 359 -5.80 -14.11 0.00
C GLN A 359 -6.71 -15.14 -0.66
N GLY A 360 -7.96 -14.77 -0.95
CA GLY A 360 -8.85 -15.62 -1.75
C GLY A 360 -8.33 -15.78 -3.18
N ILE A 361 -8.71 -16.88 -3.85
CA ILE A 361 -8.56 -17.00 -5.31
C ILE A 361 -9.66 -16.23 -6.06
N SER A 362 -10.73 -15.87 -5.35
CA SER A 362 -11.76 -14.93 -5.77
C SER A 362 -12.25 -14.13 -4.56
N THR A 363 -13.27 -13.29 -4.77
CA THR A 363 -13.92 -12.53 -3.69
C THR A 363 -14.51 -13.44 -2.60
N ASP A 364 -14.98 -14.64 -2.95
CA ASP A 364 -15.76 -15.48 -2.03
C ASP A 364 -15.18 -16.88 -1.82
N SER A 365 -14.09 -17.24 -2.51
CA SER A 365 -13.46 -18.57 -2.42
C SER A 365 -11.98 -18.46 -2.08
N PHE A 366 -11.57 -19.26 -1.11
CA PHE A 366 -10.15 -19.45 -0.77
C PHE A 366 -9.49 -20.52 -1.64
N GLY A 367 -10.23 -21.55 -2.03
CA GLY A 367 -9.73 -22.73 -2.73
C GLY A 367 -8.85 -23.62 -1.84
N PRO A 368 -9.32 -24.09 -0.67
CA PRO A 368 -8.47 -24.79 0.31
C PRO A 368 -7.83 -26.07 -0.24
N LYS A 369 -8.48 -26.75 -1.19
CA LYS A 369 -7.99 -27.97 -1.85
C LYS A 369 -7.21 -27.72 -3.14
N ALA A 370 -7.16 -26.48 -3.62
CA ALA A 370 -6.44 -26.13 -4.84
C ALA A 370 -4.94 -26.39 -4.65
N LYS A 371 -4.28 -26.88 -5.70
CA LYS A 371 -2.82 -27.06 -5.68
C LYS A 371 -2.14 -25.70 -5.79
N VAL A 372 -1.04 -25.54 -5.06
CA VAL A 372 -0.26 -24.30 -5.03
C VAL A 372 0.96 -24.45 -5.92
N THR A 373 1.18 -23.45 -6.77
CA THR A 373 2.39 -23.33 -7.59
C THR A 373 3.56 -22.78 -6.79
N ARG A 374 4.78 -23.00 -7.25
CA ARG A 374 6.00 -22.44 -6.62
C ARG A 374 5.94 -20.92 -6.50
N ALA A 375 5.44 -20.23 -7.52
CA ALA A 375 5.27 -18.78 -7.50
C ALA A 375 4.26 -18.32 -6.43
N GLU A 376 3.12 -19.00 -6.31
CA GLU A 376 2.12 -18.68 -5.29
C GLU A 376 2.65 -18.92 -3.87
N PHE A 377 3.32 -20.05 -3.62
CA PHE A 377 3.88 -20.34 -2.31
C PHE A 377 4.94 -19.31 -1.91
N VAL A 378 5.89 -19.02 -2.81
CA VAL A 378 6.93 -18.02 -2.56
C VAL A 378 6.34 -16.63 -2.34
N THR A 379 5.28 -16.26 -3.07
CA THR A 379 4.60 -14.98 -2.85
C THR A 379 3.97 -14.88 -1.46
N MET A 380 3.31 -15.95 -0.99
CA MET A 380 2.77 -15.98 0.38
C MET A 380 3.88 -15.92 1.43
N LEU A 381 5.00 -16.64 1.22
CA LEU A 381 6.13 -16.67 2.14
C LEU A 381 6.86 -15.32 2.21
N VAL A 382 7.16 -14.69 1.06
CA VAL A 382 7.79 -13.36 1.01
C VAL A 382 6.92 -12.32 1.69
N ARG A 383 5.60 -12.39 1.48
CA ARG A 383 4.64 -11.49 2.13
C ARG A 383 4.60 -11.71 3.64
N ALA A 384 4.60 -12.96 4.09
CA ALA A 384 4.69 -13.31 5.51
C ALA A 384 5.92 -12.70 6.20
N LEU A 385 7.01 -12.58 5.46
CA LEU A 385 8.29 -12.06 5.96
C LEU A 385 8.47 -10.55 5.72
N GLY A 386 7.52 -9.88 5.02
CA GLY A 386 7.63 -8.47 4.65
C GLY A 386 8.84 -8.15 3.76
N LEU A 387 9.35 -9.14 3.01
CA LEU A 387 10.55 -8.97 2.19
C LEU A 387 10.23 -8.21 0.89
N LYS A 388 11.15 -7.35 0.48
CA LYS A 388 11.09 -6.61 -0.80
C LYS A 388 12.36 -6.90 -1.60
N ALA A 389 12.22 -7.11 -2.90
CA ALA A 389 13.36 -7.27 -3.78
C ALA A 389 14.11 -5.94 -3.93
N THR A 390 15.43 -6.02 -4.02
CA THR A 390 16.32 -4.88 -4.29
C THR A 390 16.89 -4.91 -5.70
N GLY A 391 16.78 -6.05 -6.39
CA GLY A 391 17.17 -6.25 -7.77
C GLY A 391 16.33 -7.32 -8.45
N THR A 392 16.93 -8.02 -9.41
CA THR A 392 16.27 -9.07 -10.20
C THR A 392 16.88 -10.44 -9.92
N ALA A 393 16.05 -11.48 -10.02
CA ALA A 393 16.53 -12.86 -9.98
C ALA A 393 17.14 -13.29 -11.33
N PRO A 394 18.11 -14.20 -11.35
CA PRO A 394 18.71 -14.71 -12.59
C PRO A 394 17.83 -15.76 -13.31
N PHE A 395 16.52 -15.76 -13.08
CA PHE A 395 15.60 -16.76 -13.62
C PHE A 395 15.07 -16.34 -15.00
N THR A 396 15.44 -17.10 -16.03
CA THR A 396 15.05 -16.84 -17.43
C THR A 396 13.56 -17.07 -17.71
N ASP A 397 12.88 -17.82 -16.86
CA ASP A 397 11.44 -18.13 -16.92
C ASP A 397 10.59 -17.23 -16.00
N VAL A 398 11.20 -16.24 -15.33
CA VAL A 398 10.50 -15.19 -14.58
C VAL A 398 10.58 -13.91 -15.39
N LYS A 399 9.50 -13.57 -16.11
CA LYS A 399 9.43 -12.36 -16.92
C LYS A 399 9.24 -11.13 -16.02
N ALA A 400 9.94 -10.05 -16.32
CA ALA A 400 9.72 -8.75 -15.68
C ALA A 400 8.24 -8.33 -15.79
N GLY A 401 7.68 -7.79 -14.69
CA GLY A 401 6.27 -7.42 -14.60
C GLY A 401 5.30 -8.58 -14.34
N SER A 402 5.76 -9.83 -14.26
CA SER A 402 4.91 -10.91 -13.75
C SER A 402 4.56 -10.65 -12.28
N TRP A 403 3.33 -10.94 -11.87
CA TRP A 403 2.85 -10.66 -10.50
C TRP A 403 3.71 -11.30 -9.39
N TYR A 404 4.45 -12.36 -9.70
CA TYR A 404 5.36 -13.07 -8.79
C TYR A 404 6.84 -12.69 -8.98
N ALA A 405 7.19 -11.81 -9.93
CA ALA A 405 8.59 -11.54 -10.27
C ALA A 405 9.37 -10.99 -9.07
N ASP A 406 8.78 -10.01 -8.37
CA ASP A 406 9.40 -9.41 -7.19
C ASP A 406 9.48 -10.40 -6.03
N ALA A 407 8.48 -11.25 -5.86
CA ALA A 407 8.53 -12.29 -4.83
C ALA A 407 9.62 -13.34 -5.13
N ALA A 408 9.77 -13.76 -6.39
CA ALA A 408 10.83 -14.67 -6.79
C ALA A 408 12.23 -14.04 -6.59
N ALA A 409 12.38 -12.74 -6.88
CA ALA A 409 13.61 -11.99 -6.64
C ALA A 409 13.92 -11.84 -5.14
N ALA A 410 12.95 -11.43 -4.32
CA ALA A 410 13.12 -11.31 -2.88
C ALA A 410 13.49 -12.66 -2.25
N ALA A 411 12.84 -13.75 -2.66
CA ALA A 411 13.16 -15.09 -2.18
C ALA A 411 14.55 -15.56 -2.62
N TYR A 412 15.00 -15.20 -3.83
CA TYR A 412 16.34 -15.50 -4.30
C TYR A 412 17.41 -14.71 -3.53
N GLU A 413 17.25 -13.40 -3.40
CA GLU A 413 18.18 -12.51 -2.68
C GLU A 413 18.32 -12.89 -1.21
N ASN A 414 17.28 -13.49 -0.62
CA ASN A 414 17.27 -13.96 0.76
C ASN A 414 17.57 -15.46 0.88
N ASP A 415 18.15 -16.11 -0.13
CA ASP A 415 18.49 -17.54 -0.16
C ASP A 415 17.34 -18.51 0.17
N ILE A 416 16.10 -18.05 0.11
CA ILE A 416 14.91 -18.87 0.35
C ILE A 416 14.72 -19.83 -0.82
N ALA A 417 14.87 -19.34 -2.05
CA ALA A 417 14.68 -20.12 -3.27
C ALA A 417 15.85 -19.93 -4.26
N SER A 418 16.46 -21.03 -4.70
CA SER A 418 17.61 -21.04 -5.63
C SER A 418 17.26 -21.50 -7.06
N GLY A 419 15.98 -21.67 -7.36
CA GLY A 419 15.51 -22.29 -8.61
C GLY A 419 15.55 -23.83 -8.58
N THR A 420 15.04 -24.47 -9.63
CA THR A 420 15.03 -25.94 -9.79
C THR A 420 16.15 -26.45 -10.69
N SER A 421 16.71 -25.57 -11.52
CA SER A 421 17.93 -25.79 -12.28
C SER A 421 18.62 -24.45 -12.56
N ALA A 422 19.81 -24.49 -13.19
CA ALA A 422 20.52 -23.27 -13.59
C ALA A 422 19.60 -22.33 -14.40
N GLY A 423 19.34 -21.14 -13.84
CA GLY A 423 18.53 -20.10 -14.48
C GLY A 423 17.02 -20.39 -14.63
N LYS A 424 16.46 -21.36 -13.89
CA LYS A 424 15.02 -21.69 -13.92
C LYS A 424 14.39 -21.73 -12.53
N PHE A 425 13.25 -21.06 -12.38
CA PHE A 425 12.45 -21.07 -11.15
C PHE A 425 11.27 -22.04 -11.20
N GLU A 426 10.72 -22.29 -12.39
CA GLU A 426 9.49 -23.04 -12.66
C GLU A 426 8.26 -22.47 -11.93
N PRO A 427 7.86 -21.21 -12.19
CA PRO A 427 6.84 -20.52 -11.40
C PRO A 427 5.49 -21.22 -11.37
N ASN A 428 5.08 -21.85 -12.48
CA ASN A 428 3.76 -22.49 -12.63
C ASN A 428 3.75 -23.97 -12.21
N LYS A 429 4.90 -24.54 -11.85
CA LYS A 429 4.98 -25.93 -11.38
C LYS A 429 4.34 -26.02 -9.99
N PRO A 430 3.41 -26.97 -9.74
CA PRO A 430 2.94 -27.25 -8.39
C PRO A 430 4.10 -27.57 -7.45
N ILE A 431 4.13 -26.95 -6.27
CA ILE A 431 5.20 -27.17 -5.29
C ILE A 431 4.99 -28.52 -4.59
N THR A 432 6.08 -29.29 -4.47
CA THR A 432 6.07 -30.54 -3.70
C THR A 432 6.29 -30.28 -2.22
N ARG A 433 5.91 -31.24 -1.36
CA ARG A 433 6.12 -31.15 0.08
C ARG A 433 7.60 -31.03 0.46
N GLU A 434 8.50 -31.73 -0.23
CA GLU A 434 9.94 -31.63 0.03
C GLU A 434 10.55 -30.30 -0.45
N GLU A 435 10.05 -29.71 -1.54
CA GLU A 435 10.44 -28.36 -1.97
C GLU A 435 9.96 -27.29 -0.97
N MET A 436 8.74 -27.46 -0.45
CA MET A 436 8.19 -26.58 0.59
C MET A 436 9.01 -26.67 1.88
N ALA A 437 9.34 -27.88 2.34
CA ALA A 437 10.17 -28.11 3.52
C ALA A 437 11.52 -27.41 3.42
N LEU A 438 12.15 -27.44 2.24
CA LEU A 438 13.41 -26.75 2.00
C LEU A 438 13.28 -25.23 2.15
N MET A 439 12.27 -24.62 1.54
CA MET A 439 12.08 -23.16 1.59
C MET A 439 11.78 -22.66 3.01
N ILE A 440 10.90 -23.35 3.74
CA ILE A 440 10.53 -22.93 5.10
C ILE A 440 11.66 -23.14 6.09
N THR A 441 12.45 -24.21 5.94
CA THR A 441 13.57 -24.50 6.84
C THR A 441 14.64 -23.43 6.69
N ARG A 442 14.95 -23.01 5.46
CA ARG A 442 15.88 -21.90 5.21
C ARG A 442 15.45 -20.61 5.89
N VAL A 443 14.15 -20.32 5.91
CA VAL A 443 13.61 -19.16 6.61
C VAL A 443 13.72 -19.34 8.12
N TYR A 444 13.30 -20.49 8.63
CA TYR A 444 13.35 -20.81 10.05
C TYR A 444 14.79 -20.71 10.59
N GLU A 445 15.76 -21.25 9.86
CA GLU A 445 17.17 -21.24 10.23
C GLU A 445 17.77 -19.83 10.24
N LYS A 446 17.33 -18.97 9.33
CA LYS A 446 17.74 -17.55 9.34
C LYS A 446 17.18 -16.78 10.54
N GLN A 447 16.04 -17.19 11.07
CA GLN A 447 15.39 -16.52 12.21
C GLN A 447 15.85 -17.06 13.57
N HIS A 448 16.11 -18.37 13.67
CA HIS A 448 16.33 -19.06 14.94
C HIS A 448 17.72 -19.71 15.06
N GLY A 449 18.54 -19.63 14.01
CA GLY A 449 19.77 -20.41 13.90
C GLY A 449 19.51 -21.81 13.35
N GLN A 450 20.58 -22.58 13.15
CA GLN A 450 20.51 -23.88 12.48
C GLN A 450 19.50 -24.83 13.16
N ALA A 451 18.62 -25.43 12.36
CA ALA A 451 17.59 -26.32 12.86
C ALA A 451 18.19 -27.69 13.19
N SER A 452 17.88 -28.22 14.36
CA SER A 452 18.43 -29.49 14.86
C SER A 452 17.65 -30.70 14.31
N GLY A 453 17.67 -30.89 12.98
CA GLY A 453 17.12 -32.10 12.36
C GLY A 453 18.05 -33.31 12.46
N SER A 454 17.47 -34.51 12.57
CA SER A 454 18.20 -35.78 12.64
C SER A 454 17.47 -36.90 11.89
N ALA A 455 18.15 -38.04 11.69
CA ALA A 455 17.55 -39.21 11.05
C ALA A 455 16.31 -39.74 11.79
N THR A 456 16.27 -39.61 13.13
CA THR A 456 15.18 -40.12 13.94
C THR A 456 13.88 -39.35 13.76
N ASP A 457 13.93 -38.07 13.34
CA ASP A 457 12.73 -37.24 13.14
C ASP A 457 11.82 -37.78 12.01
N ILE A 458 12.41 -38.50 11.06
CA ILE A 458 11.69 -39.07 9.91
C ILE A 458 11.51 -40.59 9.99
N ASP A 459 11.93 -41.23 11.08
CA ASP A 459 11.91 -42.69 11.20
C ASP A 459 10.49 -43.26 11.26
N ALA A 460 9.54 -42.48 11.75
CA ALA A 460 8.12 -42.83 11.79
C ALA A 460 7.46 -42.84 10.40
N PHE A 461 8.10 -42.27 9.37
CA PHE A 461 7.56 -42.23 8.02
C PHE A 461 7.98 -43.45 7.20
N GLN A 462 7.01 -44.21 6.72
CA GLN A 462 7.24 -45.42 5.92
C GLN A 462 7.86 -45.09 4.56
N ASP A 463 7.64 -43.89 4.04
CA ASP A 463 8.14 -43.40 2.76
C ASP A 463 9.39 -42.52 2.88
N LYS A 464 10.08 -42.53 4.03
CA LYS A 464 11.30 -41.73 4.27
C LYS A 464 12.41 -41.94 3.22
N ASN A 465 12.49 -43.13 2.64
CA ASN A 465 13.46 -43.46 1.59
C ASN A 465 13.11 -42.86 0.21
N THR A 466 11.91 -42.29 0.06
CA THR A 466 11.48 -41.59 -1.16
C THR A 466 11.80 -40.10 -1.14
N ILE A 467 12.18 -39.56 0.04
CA ILE A 467 12.65 -38.18 0.21
C ILE A 467 13.93 -38.02 -0.60
N SER A 468 13.98 -37.00 -1.43
CA SER A 468 15.17 -36.71 -2.23
C SER A 468 16.36 -36.38 -1.34
N SER A 469 17.57 -36.82 -1.72
CA SER A 469 18.79 -36.62 -0.91
C SER A 469 19.05 -35.14 -0.58
N TRP A 470 18.77 -34.24 -1.53
CA TRP A 470 18.92 -32.80 -1.36
C TRP A 470 17.91 -32.17 -0.38
N ALA A 471 16.77 -32.84 -0.13
CA ALA A 471 15.71 -32.34 0.74
C ALA A 471 15.78 -32.95 2.14
N LYS A 472 16.57 -34.01 2.33
CA LYS A 472 16.50 -34.87 3.51
C LYS A 472 16.72 -34.10 4.81
N ASP A 473 17.79 -33.31 4.88
CA ASP A 473 18.12 -32.53 6.07
C ASP A 473 17.04 -31.47 6.37
N ALA A 474 16.52 -30.83 5.33
CA ALA A 474 15.43 -29.86 5.47
C ALA A 474 14.12 -30.50 5.92
N VAL A 475 13.78 -31.70 5.44
CA VAL A 475 12.59 -32.42 5.90
C VAL A 475 12.75 -32.83 7.36
N GLN A 476 13.93 -33.30 7.76
CA GLN A 476 14.22 -33.64 9.16
C GLN A 476 14.07 -32.41 10.06
N ALA A 477 14.69 -31.30 9.68
CA ALA A 477 14.58 -30.02 10.38
C ALA A 477 13.13 -29.51 10.47
N ALA A 478 12.40 -29.52 9.36
CA ALA A 478 11.00 -29.08 9.31
C ALA A 478 10.08 -29.93 10.20
N VAL A 479 10.33 -31.23 10.28
CA VAL A 479 9.58 -32.15 11.15
C VAL A 479 9.97 -31.94 12.62
N HIS A 480 11.27 -31.84 12.89
CA HIS A 480 11.81 -31.60 14.23
C HIS A 480 11.25 -30.30 14.85
N ALA A 481 11.28 -29.21 14.09
CA ALA A 481 10.73 -27.92 14.49
C ALA A 481 9.18 -27.88 14.45
N GLY A 482 8.53 -28.98 14.03
CA GLY A 482 7.07 -29.05 13.94
C GLY A 482 6.45 -28.11 12.90
N LEU A 483 7.25 -27.62 11.94
CA LEU A 483 6.78 -26.78 10.84
C LEU A 483 5.91 -27.57 9.87
N MET A 484 6.27 -28.83 9.64
CA MET A 484 5.52 -29.77 8.81
C MET A 484 5.30 -31.08 9.55
N VAL A 485 4.11 -31.66 9.35
CA VAL A 485 3.75 -32.98 9.88
C VAL A 485 3.36 -33.91 8.73
N GLY A 486 3.56 -35.21 8.92
CA GLY A 486 3.03 -36.25 8.04
C GLY A 486 1.62 -36.69 8.42
N SER A 487 1.04 -37.57 7.61
CA SER A 487 -0.28 -38.16 7.83
C SER A 487 -0.23 -39.65 7.50
N ASP A 488 -0.97 -40.48 8.23
CA ASP A 488 -1.05 -41.93 8.00
C ASP A 488 0.34 -42.62 7.91
N HIS A 489 1.27 -42.19 8.78
CA HIS A 489 2.68 -42.65 8.78
C HIS A 489 3.45 -42.35 7.48
N LEU A 490 3.03 -41.37 6.69
CA LEU A 490 3.70 -40.93 5.46
C LEU A 490 4.05 -39.44 5.53
N PHE A 491 5.23 -39.09 5.01
CA PHE A 491 5.58 -37.69 4.76
C PHE A 491 5.08 -37.21 3.40
N SER A 492 4.98 -38.10 2.41
CA SER A 492 4.58 -37.82 1.02
C SER A 492 5.44 -36.75 0.32
N PRO A 493 6.78 -36.90 0.25
CA PRO A 493 7.69 -35.83 -0.16
C PRO A 493 7.43 -35.27 -1.57
N ARG A 494 7.03 -36.13 -2.51
CA ARG A 494 6.78 -35.77 -3.92
C ARG A 494 5.34 -35.35 -4.21
N SER A 495 4.46 -35.38 -3.22
CA SER A 495 3.08 -34.96 -3.38
C SER A 495 2.98 -33.44 -3.42
N ASN A 496 2.09 -32.93 -4.28
CA ASN A 496 1.83 -31.49 -4.39
C ASN A 496 0.97 -31.01 -3.21
N THR A 497 1.30 -29.86 -2.65
CA THR A 497 0.55 -29.28 -1.53
C THR A 497 -0.72 -28.57 -1.97
N THR A 498 -1.70 -28.58 -1.08
CA THR A 498 -2.91 -27.77 -1.20
C THR A 498 -2.69 -26.39 -0.58
N ARG A 499 -3.61 -25.47 -0.89
CA ARG A 499 -3.57 -24.10 -0.40
C ARG A 499 -3.80 -24.01 1.11
N ALA A 500 -4.68 -24.86 1.67
CA ALA A 500 -4.87 -24.96 3.11
C ALA A 500 -3.64 -25.54 3.84
N GLU A 501 -3.01 -26.58 3.30
CA GLU A 501 -1.75 -27.09 3.85
C GLU A 501 -0.63 -26.05 3.79
N SER A 502 -0.53 -25.32 2.69
CA SER A 502 0.46 -24.24 2.53
C SER A 502 0.25 -23.13 3.57
N ALA A 503 -1.01 -22.74 3.82
CA ALA A 503 -1.37 -21.80 4.86
C ALA A 503 -0.99 -22.34 6.26
N GLN A 504 -1.28 -23.60 6.56
CA GLN A 504 -0.89 -24.22 7.84
C GLN A 504 0.63 -24.21 8.06
N VAL A 505 1.41 -24.51 7.03
CA VAL A 505 2.87 -24.50 7.13
C VAL A 505 3.40 -23.09 7.38
N LEU A 506 2.86 -22.08 6.70
CA LEU A 506 3.20 -20.67 6.96
C LEU A 506 2.80 -20.24 8.37
N TYR A 507 1.65 -20.69 8.85
CA TYR A 507 1.20 -20.44 10.22
C TYR A 507 2.19 -21.00 11.24
N ASN A 508 2.61 -22.24 11.06
CA ASN A 508 3.58 -22.88 11.95
C ASN A 508 4.93 -22.16 11.93
N LEU A 509 5.35 -21.65 10.76
CA LEU A 509 6.59 -20.87 10.66
C LEU A 509 6.54 -19.55 11.44
N LEU A 510 5.37 -18.92 11.54
CA LEU A 510 5.22 -17.57 12.09
C LEU A 510 4.81 -17.53 13.56
N PHE A 511 4.04 -18.50 14.03
CA PHE A 511 3.36 -18.44 15.32
C PHE A 511 3.61 -19.64 16.23
N ARG A 512 4.45 -20.58 15.80
CA ARG A 512 4.83 -21.71 16.65
C ARG A 512 6.02 -21.30 17.51
N ASP A 513 5.86 -21.46 18.82
CA ASP A 513 6.90 -21.20 19.83
C ASP A 513 8.02 -22.26 19.83
#